data_AF-A0A7J6DYT6-F1
#
_entry.id   AF-A0A7J6DYT6-F1
#
_cell.length_a   1.000
_cell.length_b   1.000
_cell.length_c   1.000
_cell.angle_alpha   90.00
_cell.angle_beta   90.00
_cell.angle_gamma   90.00
#
_symmetry.space_group_name_H-M   'P 1'
#
loop_
_entity.id
_entity.type
_entity.pdbx_description
1 polymer ?
#
loop_
_entity_poly.entity_id
_entity_poly.type
_entity_poly.pdbx_seq_one_letter_code
_entity_poly.pdbx_strand_id
1 'polypeptide(L)'
;MANGLSVMWVFLVLLVLVRNGKAAGRFDPWESKIRMPTEMAEGTNQEDLEGEIGTRWAILVAGSSGYGNYMLYINHADVCHAYQLLIKGWLKEENIVVFMYDDIAKSELNPRPGVIINHPQGDDVYAGVPKFIKVVKKIVCCT
;
A
#
# COMPACT_ATOMS: atom_id res chain seq x y z
N MET A 1 51.04 -29.52 22.01
CA MET A 1 49.65 -29.98 21.75
C MET A 1 48.59 -29.05 22.37
N ALA A 2 48.87 -27.76 22.63
CA ALA A 2 47.92 -26.82 23.25
C ALA A 2 47.22 -25.89 22.24
N ASN A 3 47.74 -25.79 21.00
CA ASN A 3 47.32 -24.78 20.03
C ASN A 3 46.11 -25.24 19.18
N GLY A 4 45.83 -26.55 19.14
CA GLY A 4 44.72 -27.10 18.35
C GLY A 4 43.34 -26.87 18.96
N LEU A 5 43.24 -26.92 20.29
CA LEU A 5 41.99 -26.68 21.04
C LEU A 5 41.53 -25.22 20.94
N SER A 6 42.47 -24.27 20.93
CA SER A 6 42.18 -22.83 20.79
C SER A 6 41.62 -22.50 19.40
N VAL A 7 42.20 -23.07 18.34
CA VAL A 7 41.72 -22.87 16.96
C VAL A 7 40.33 -23.49 16.75
N MET A 8 40.04 -24.64 17.37
CA MET A 8 38.71 -25.24 17.32
C MET A 8 37.64 -24.40 18.04
N TRP A 9 37.99 -23.76 19.16
CA TRP A 9 37.07 -22.85 19.86
C TRP A 9 36.77 -21.59 19.05
N VAL A 10 37.79 -21.00 18.41
CA VAL A 10 37.60 -19.85 17.53
C VAL A 10 36.72 -20.21 16.32
N PHE A 11 36.92 -21.40 15.74
CA PHE A 11 36.07 -21.90 14.65
C PHE A 11 34.63 -22.15 15.10
N LEU A 12 34.41 -22.71 16.29
CA LEU A 12 33.09 -22.92 16.87
C LEU A 12 32.38 -21.59 17.14
N VAL A 13 33.08 -20.60 17.68
CA VAL A 13 32.53 -19.25 17.90
C VAL A 13 32.20 -18.58 16.56
N LEU A 14 33.07 -18.69 15.54
CA LEU A 14 32.79 -18.20 14.19
C LEU A 14 31.56 -18.87 13.58
N LEU A 15 31.40 -20.19 13.74
CA LEU A 15 30.22 -20.91 13.25
C LEU A 15 28.93 -20.49 13.97
N VAL A 16 29.00 -20.16 15.26
CA VAL A 16 27.86 -19.63 16.04
C VAL A 16 27.49 -18.21 15.60
N LEU A 17 28.48 -17.34 15.35
CA LEU A 17 28.25 -15.98 14.87
C LEU A 17 27.70 -15.96 13.43
N VAL A 18 28.15 -16.87 12.56
CA VAL A 18 27.61 -17.01 11.19
C VAL A 18 26.19 -17.59 11.20
N ARG A 19 25.86 -18.49 12.14
CA ARG A 19 24.50 -19.05 12.27
C ARG A 19 23.47 -18.05 12.79
N ASN A 20 23.88 -17.13 13.68
CA ASN A 20 23.00 -16.07 14.20
C ASN A 20 22.94 -14.82 13.29
N GLY A 21 23.63 -14.83 12.14
CA GLY A 21 23.68 -13.75 11.16
C GLY A 21 22.48 -13.66 10.20
N LYS A 22 21.27 -14.03 10.64
CA LYS A 22 20.01 -13.79 9.94
C LYS A 22 18.99 -13.43 11.04
N ALA A 23 18.32 -12.28 11.08
CA ALA A 23 18.07 -11.28 10.07
C ALA A 23 17.90 -9.91 10.77
N ALA A 24 18.84 -8.99 10.55
CA ALA A 24 18.46 -7.58 10.56
C ALA A 24 17.74 -7.37 9.24
N GLY A 25 16.40 -7.30 9.29
CA GLY A 25 15.57 -7.05 8.12
C GLY A 25 16.09 -5.83 7.39
N ARG A 26 16.68 -6.05 6.22
CA ARG A 26 17.09 -5.00 5.30
C ARG A 26 15.79 -4.36 4.80
N PHE A 27 15.48 -3.17 5.34
CA PHE A 27 14.43 -2.32 4.78
C PHE A 27 14.99 -1.79 3.46
N ASP A 28 14.60 -2.42 2.34
CA ASP A 28 14.91 -1.89 1.02
C ASP A 28 13.94 -0.72 0.76
N PRO A 29 14.41 0.54 0.69
CA PRO A 29 13.54 1.72 0.68
C PRO A 29 12.70 1.92 -0.59
N TRP A 30 12.68 0.92 -1.48
CA TRP A 30 12.10 0.98 -2.83
C TRP A 30 11.18 -0.20 -3.14
N GLU A 31 10.74 -0.95 -2.13
CA GLU A 31 9.56 -1.77 -2.38
C GLU A 31 8.39 -0.84 -2.73
N SER A 32 7.55 -1.27 -3.68
CA SER A 32 6.29 -0.61 -4.04
C SER A 32 5.09 -1.29 -3.37
N LYS A 33 5.37 -2.17 -2.41
CA LYS A 33 4.39 -3.04 -1.79
C LYS A 33 4.09 -2.46 -0.41
N ILE A 34 2.99 -1.71 -0.33
CA ILE A 34 2.41 -1.27 0.95
C ILE A 34 2.21 -2.51 1.81
N ARG A 35 3.13 -2.74 2.75
CA ARG A 35 3.05 -3.85 3.68
C ARG A 35 1.89 -3.57 4.62
N MET A 36 0.86 -4.37 4.49
CA MET A 36 -0.27 -4.30 5.40
C MET A 36 0.18 -4.85 6.77
N PRO A 37 -0.37 -4.36 7.89
CA PRO A 37 -0.02 -4.85 9.23
C PRO A 37 -0.08 -6.38 9.39
N THR A 38 -0.90 -7.07 8.59
CA THR A 38 -1.00 -8.54 8.55
C THR A 38 0.25 -9.23 7.98
N GLU A 39 0.94 -8.61 7.03
CA GLU A 39 2.21 -9.15 6.49
C GLU A 39 3.35 -9.05 7.51
N MET A 40 3.18 -8.29 8.59
CA MET A 40 4.12 -8.25 9.72
C MET A 40 3.82 -9.31 10.80
N ALA A 41 2.66 -9.97 10.73
CA ALA A 41 2.21 -10.97 11.70
C ALA A 41 2.53 -12.42 11.31
N GLU A 42 3.14 -12.66 10.14
CA GLU A 42 3.48 -14.00 9.62
C GLU A 42 4.55 -14.79 10.44
N GLY A 43 4.87 -14.34 11.66
CA GLY A 43 5.73 -15.05 12.61
C GLY A 43 5.06 -15.52 13.90
N THR A 44 3.76 -15.26 14.07
CA THR A 44 3.03 -15.53 15.33
C THR A 44 1.77 -16.33 15.05
N ASN A 45 1.53 -17.36 15.87
CA ASN A 45 0.44 -18.33 15.71
C ASN A 45 -0.89 -17.65 15.40
N GLN A 46 -1.50 -18.07 14.30
CA GLN A 46 -2.64 -17.46 13.62
C GLN A 46 -3.95 -17.49 14.44
N GLU A 47 -3.99 -18.27 15.53
CA GLU A 47 -5.17 -18.49 16.36
C GLU A 47 -5.37 -17.43 17.46
N ASP A 48 -4.33 -16.68 17.84
CA ASP A 48 -4.40 -15.69 18.93
C ASP A 48 -4.62 -14.24 18.44
N LEU A 49 -4.46 -13.97 17.13
CA LEU A 49 -4.50 -12.61 16.57
C LEU A 49 -5.84 -12.21 15.94
N GLU A 50 -6.70 -13.16 15.56
CA GLU A 50 -8.03 -12.83 15.02
C GLU A 50 -8.93 -12.11 16.05
N GLY A 51 -8.61 -12.24 17.36
CA GLY A 51 -9.33 -11.56 18.44
C GLY A 51 -8.95 -10.09 18.68
N GLU A 52 -7.80 -9.61 18.18
CA GLU A 52 -7.31 -8.24 18.43
C GLU A 52 -7.14 -7.37 17.16
N ILE A 53 -7.38 -7.91 15.97
CA ILE A 53 -7.29 -7.13 14.73
C ILE A 53 -8.59 -6.34 14.53
N GLY A 54 -8.60 -5.09 15.00
CA GLY A 54 -9.69 -4.14 14.76
C GLY A 54 -9.95 -3.85 13.28
N THR A 55 -11.09 -3.23 12.98
CA THR A 55 -11.48 -2.84 11.61
C THR A 55 -10.47 -1.86 11.03
N ARG A 56 -9.94 -2.18 9.85
CA ARG A 56 -8.96 -1.35 9.15
C ARG A 56 -9.66 -0.36 8.22
N TRP A 57 -9.15 0.87 8.18
CA TRP A 57 -9.67 1.96 7.37
C TRP A 57 -8.56 2.59 6.54
N ALA A 58 -8.90 3.12 5.37
CA ALA A 58 -8.00 3.91 4.54
C ALA A 58 -8.70 5.18 4.04
N ILE A 59 -7.94 6.28 3.98
CA ILE A 59 -8.39 7.55 3.43
C ILE A 59 -7.43 7.94 2.32
N LEU A 60 -7.94 8.08 1.10
CA LEU A 60 -7.18 8.50 -0.09
C LEU A 60 -7.64 9.90 -0.48
N VAL A 61 -6.71 10.81 -0.79
CA VAL A 61 -7.02 12.21 -1.10
C VAL A 61 -6.22 12.70 -2.29
N ALA A 62 -6.90 13.12 -3.36
CA ALA A 62 -6.35 13.90 -4.46
C ALA A 62 -6.60 15.38 -4.19
N GLY A 63 -5.54 16.12 -3.88
CA GLY A 63 -5.61 17.55 -3.52
C GLY A 63 -5.63 18.51 -4.71
N SER A 64 -5.91 18.03 -5.93
CA SER A 64 -5.80 18.81 -7.15
C SER A 64 -6.98 18.55 -8.09
N SER A 65 -7.18 19.39 -9.10
CA SER A 65 -8.23 19.27 -10.13
C SER A 65 -7.71 19.75 -11.49
N GLY A 66 -8.33 19.29 -12.56
CA GLY A 66 -8.04 19.68 -13.94
C GLY A 66 -7.09 18.73 -14.68
N TYR A 67 -7.30 18.60 -15.99
CA TYR A 67 -6.53 17.70 -16.86
C TYR A 67 -5.26 18.35 -17.46
N GLY A 68 -5.20 19.68 -17.50
CA GLY A 68 -4.25 20.43 -18.32
C GLY A 68 -2.76 20.26 -17.97
N ASN A 69 -2.43 19.70 -16.81
CA ASN A 69 -1.04 19.42 -16.42
C ASN A 69 -0.87 17.96 -16.02
N TYR A 70 0.27 17.38 -16.40
CA TYR A 70 0.61 15.99 -16.06
C TYR A 70 0.55 15.71 -14.55
N MET A 71 1.06 16.61 -13.71
CA MET A 71 1.01 16.43 -12.24
C MET A 71 -0.42 16.41 -11.67
N LEU A 72 -1.39 17.04 -12.33
CA LEU A 72 -2.79 17.03 -11.88
C LEU A 72 -3.46 15.69 -12.24
N TYR A 73 -3.19 15.15 -13.43
CA TYR A 73 -3.65 13.81 -13.85
C TYR A 73 -3.04 12.71 -12.96
N ILE A 74 -1.73 12.79 -12.71
CA ILE A 74 -1.00 11.77 -11.93
C ILE A 74 -1.58 11.62 -10.53
N ASN A 75 -1.90 12.72 -9.84
CA ASN A 75 -2.51 12.64 -8.50
C ASN A 75 -3.82 11.82 -8.47
N HIS A 76 -4.65 11.96 -9.50
CA HIS A 76 -5.91 11.20 -9.59
C HIS A 76 -5.65 9.74 -9.96
N ALA A 77 -4.73 9.49 -10.89
CA ALA A 77 -4.34 8.15 -11.30
C ALA A 77 -3.71 7.36 -10.14
N ASP A 78 -2.87 8.00 -9.32
CA ASP A 78 -2.26 7.41 -8.14
C ASP A 78 -3.29 7.06 -7.07
N VAL A 79 -4.26 7.93 -6.81
CA VAL A 79 -5.37 7.64 -5.87
C VAL A 79 -6.20 6.46 -6.34
N CYS A 80 -6.56 6.43 -7.63
CA CYS A 80 -7.28 5.31 -8.21
C CYS A 80 -6.45 4.02 -8.14
N HIS A 81 -5.16 4.09 -8.42
CA HIS A 81 -4.26 2.94 -8.32
C HIS A 81 -4.13 2.40 -6.90
N ALA A 82 -3.98 3.29 -5.90
CA ALA A 82 -3.94 2.94 -4.49
C ALA A 82 -5.25 2.26 -4.05
N TYR A 83 -6.41 2.74 -4.51
CA TYR A 83 -7.69 2.07 -4.27
C TYR A 83 -7.69 0.63 -4.76
N GLN A 84 -7.26 0.38 -6.00
CA GLN A 84 -7.19 -0.98 -6.54
C GLN A 84 -6.24 -1.88 -5.73
N LEU A 85 -5.12 -1.35 -5.25
CA LEU A 85 -4.19 -2.09 -4.39
C LEU A 85 -4.83 -2.45 -3.05
N LEU A 86 -5.58 -1.53 -2.44
CA LEU A 86 -6.27 -1.77 -1.16
C LEU A 86 -7.38 -2.82 -1.29
N ILE A 87 -8.15 -2.78 -2.38
CA ILE A 87 -9.16 -3.80 -2.68
C ILE A 87 -8.50 -5.18 -2.90
N LYS A 88 -7.40 -5.25 -3.66
CA LYS A 88 -6.61 -6.49 -3.83
C LYS A 88 -5.99 -6.98 -2.51
N GLY A 89 -5.69 -6.05 -1.60
CA GLY A 89 -5.22 -6.32 -0.23
C GLY A 89 -6.33 -6.69 0.76
N TRP A 90 -7.52 -7.08 0.27
CA TRP A 90 -8.66 -7.53 1.07
C TRP A 90 -9.26 -6.48 2.01
N LEU A 91 -9.03 -5.19 1.74
CA LEU A 91 -9.72 -4.12 2.44
C LEU A 91 -11.13 -3.96 1.84
N LYS A 92 -12.15 -3.97 2.68
CA LYS A 92 -13.53 -3.78 2.22
C LYS A 92 -13.72 -2.35 1.71
N GLU A 93 -14.45 -2.20 0.60
CA GLU A 93 -14.76 -0.89 0.00
C GLU A 93 -15.42 0.08 1.00
N GLU A 94 -16.29 -0.44 1.88
CA GLU A 94 -16.94 0.34 2.95
C GLU A 94 -15.96 1.02 3.91
N ASN A 95 -14.73 0.50 4.01
CA ASN A 95 -13.68 1.02 4.86
C ASN A 95 -12.67 1.92 4.12
N ILE A 96 -12.92 2.21 2.84
CA ILE A 96 -12.04 3.04 2.01
C ILE A 96 -12.78 4.32 1.62
N VAL A 97 -12.25 5.44 2.08
CA VAL A 97 -12.78 6.77 1.78
C VAL A 97 -11.88 7.43 0.73
N VAL A 98 -12.45 7.87 -0.39
CA VAL A 98 -11.68 8.43 -1.52
C VAL A 98 -12.11 9.86 -1.86
N PHE A 99 -11.28 10.86 -1.61
CA PHE A 99 -11.52 12.24 -2.00
C PHE A 99 -10.84 12.55 -3.33
N MET A 100 -11.63 12.79 -4.39
CA MET A 100 -11.13 13.19 -5.71
C MET A 100 -12.18 14.01 -6.46
N TYR A 101 -11.74 14.95 -7.32
CA TYR A 101 -12.63 15.90 -8.02
C TYR A 101 -13.45 15.29 -9.18
N ASP A 102 -13.19 14.03 -9.56
CA ASP A 102 -13.90 13.26 -10.61
C ASP A 102 -14.02 13.96 -11.98
N ASP A 103 -13.06 14.81 -12.33
CA ASP A 103 -13.03 15.59 -13.56
C ASP A 103 -12.09 15.01 -14.64
N ILE A 104 -11.17 14.12 -14.26
CA ILE A 104 -10.19 13.53 -15.17
C ILE A 104 -10.80 12.53 -16.16
N ALA A 105 -11.61 11.57 -15.67
CA ALA A 105 -12.17 10.52 -16.52
C ALA A 105 -13.10 11.06 -17.61
N LYS A 106 -13.77 12.18 -17.36
CA LYS A 106 -14.74 12.81 -18.28
C LYS A 106 -14.20 14.05 -19.00
N SER A 107 -12.93 14.38 -18.80
CA SER A 107 -12.29 15.51 -19.46
C SER A 107 -12.31 15.34 -20.98
N GLU A 108 -12.61 16.41 -21.71
CA GLU A 108 -12.52 16.44 -23.18
C GLU A 108 -11.10 16.16 -23.69
N LEU A 109 -10.11 16.45 -22.85
CA LEU A 109 -8.70 16.19 -23.14
C LEU A 109 -8.28 14.74 -22.87
N ASN A 110 -9.16 13.91 -22.29
CA ASN A 110 -8.87 12.51 -22.08
C ASN A 110 -9.03 11.71 -23.38
N PRO A 111 -7.94 11.17 -23.96
CA PRO A 111 -8.02 10.39 -25.19
C PRO A 111 -8.81 9.07 -25.01
N ARG A 112 -9.02 8.64 -23.76
CA ARG A 112 -9.80 7.45 -23.40
C ARG A 112 -10.89 7.83 -22.39
N PRO A 113 -12.04 8.37 -22.85
CA PRO A 113 -13.12 8.78 -21.96
C PRO A 113 -13.58 7.64 -21.05
N GLY A 114 -13.74 7.94 -19.76
CA GLY A 114 -14.16 6.99 -18.74
C GLY A 114 -13.06 6.08 -18.19
N VAL A 115 -11.82 6.21 -18.66
CA VAL A 115 -10.67 5.40 -18.24
C VAL A 115 -9.58 6.30 -17.64
N ILE A 116 -8.95 5.84 -16.57
CA ILE A 116 -7.72 6.44 -16.02
C ILE A 116 -6.67 5.35 -15.92
N ILE A 117 -5.47 5.62 -16.44
CA ILE A 117 -4.33 4.70 -16.36
C ILE A 117 -3.24 5.31 -15.48
N ASN A 118 -2.61 4.52 -14.63
CA ASN A 118 -1.44 4.96 -13.84
C ASN A 118 -0.09 4.52 -14.43
N HIS A 119 -0.13 3.79 -15.55
CA HIS A 119 1.06 3.32 -16.25
C HIS A 119 0.78 3.30 -17.76
N PRO A 120 1.75 3.62 -18.65
CA PRO A 120 1.51 3.68 -20.10
C PRO A 120 0.93 2.39 -20.71
N GLN A 121 1.31 1.25 -20.13
CA GLN A 121 0.82 -0.08 -20.50
C GLN A 121 -0.08 -0.70 -19.41
N GLY A 122 -0.52 0.11 -18.44
CA GLY A 122 -1.36 -0.35 -17.34
C GLY A 122 -2.84 -0.41 -17.72
N ASP A 123 -3.58 -1.17 -16.92
CA ASP A 123 -5.04 -1.28 -17.02
C ASP A 123 -5.74 -0.04 -16.45
N ASP A 124 -7.07 0.01 -16.66
CA ASP A 124 -7.92 1.01 -16.03
C ASP A 124 -7.90 0.87 -14.50
N VAL A 125 -7.61 1.98 -13.81
CA VAL A 125 -7.65 2.05 -12.35
C VAL A 125 -8.90 2.78 -11.83
N TYR A 126 -9.70 3.40 -12.71
CA TYR A 126 -10.86 4.21 -12.34
C TYR A 126 -12.12 3.39 -12.05
N ALA A 127 -12.29 2.24 -12.72
CA ALA A 127 -13.44 1.37 -12.49
C ALA A 127 -13.61 0.98 -11.01
N GLY A 128 -14.82 1.17 -10.50
CA GLY A 128 -15.17 0.79 -9.12
C GLY A 128 -14.67 1.74 -8.03
N VAL A 129 -13.97 2.83 -8.37
CA VAL A 129 -13.55 3.82 -7.37
C VAL A 129 -14.77 4.62 -6.86
N PRO A 130 -15.02 4.68 -5.54
CA PRO A 130 -16.15 5.39 -4.99
C PRO A 130 -16.00 6.91 -5.16
N LYS A 131 -17.07 7.56 -5.65
CA LYS A 131 -17.10 9.00 -5.96
C LYS A 131 -17.66 9.76 -4.77
N PHE A 132 -16.78 10.16 -3.87
CA PHE A 132 -17.14 10.57 -2.52
C PHE A 132 -17.67 12.01 -2.39
N ILE A 133 -17.79 12.77 -3.50
CA ILE A 133 -18.46 14.09 -3.54
C ILE A 133 -19.88 14.04 -2.90
N LYS A 134 -20.53 12.86 -2.84
CA LYS A 134 -21.83 12.70 -2.19
C LYS A 134 -21.79 12.42 -0.67
N VAL A 135 -20.70 11.90 -0.11
CA VAL A 135 -20.64 11.50 1.31
C VAL A 135 -20.18 12.64 2.21
N VAL A 136 -19.40 13.60 1.71
CA VAL A 136 -19.10 14.85 2.43
C VAL A 136 -20.38 15.59 2.82
N LYS A 137 -21.40 15.56 1.96
CA LYS A 137 -22.74 16.09 2.30
C LYS A 137 -23.37 15.42 3.53
N LYS A 138 -23.02 14.17 3.83
CA LYS A 138 -23.55 13.45 4.99
C LYS A 138 -22.71 13.66 6.25
N ILE A 139 -21.38 13.78 6.11
CA ILE A 139 -20.47 14.05 7.24
C ILE A 139 -20.58 15.52 7.70
N VAL A 140 -20.65 16.47 6.76
CA VAL A 140 -20.76 17.92 7.07
C VAL A 140 -22.17 18.31 7.53
N CYS A 141 -23.22 17.60 7.10
CA CYS A 141 -24.59 17.90 7.54
C CYS A 141 -24.95 17.28 8.90
N CYS A 142 -24.02 16.54 9.52
CA CYS A 142 -24.17 15.97 10.87
C CYS A 142 -23.42 16.75 11.97
N THR A 143 -22.84 17.91 11.65
CA THR A 143 -22.31 18.89 12.61
C THR A 143 -23.13 20.17 12.53
#